data_AF-A0A4R8DGG5-F1
#
_entry.id   AF-A0A4R8DGG5-F1
#
_cell.length_a   1.000
_cell.length_b   1.000
_cell.length_c   1.000
_cell.angle_alpha   90.00
_cell.angle_beta   90.00
_cell.angle_gamma   90.00
#
_symmetry.space_group_name_H-M   'P 1'
#
loop_
_entity.id
_entity.type
_entity.pdbx_description
1 polymer ?
#
loop_
_entity_poly.entity_id
_entity_poly.type
_entity_poly.pdbx_seq_one_letter_code
_entity_poly.pdbx_strand_id
1 'polypeptide(L)'
;MSPALRYINIAIGVVTVLSGAVQTVAPAFILRLVHAETSATATQSFAIVGFFMVLFGGLLIQSLVGASPRGPAAPGGSAAGEPLRPSPRAAAPLSGGSSTAFLPSVFWCGLQKVGASVAVFVGIYHGVFGGLAAAVASFDGLSAILILGYWWAVRRARTIP
;
A
#
# COMPACT_ATOMS: atom_id res chain seq x y z
N MET A 1 8.04 17.92 -6.22
CA MET A 1 9.13 16.92 -6.16
C MET A 1 9.94 17.06 -7.42
N SER A 2 11.26 17.20 -7.35
CA SER A 2 12.08 17.33 -8.57
C SER A 2 11.98 16.04 -9.41
N PRO A 3 12.02 16.13 -10.75
CA PRO A 3 11.92 14.95 -11.62
C PRO A 3 12.99 13.89 -11.29
N ALA A 4 14.21 14.32 -10.95
CA ALA A 4 15.28 13.44 -10.50
C ALA A 4 14.90 12.63 -9.23
N LEU A 5 14.34 13.28 -8.21
CA LEU A 5 13.93 12.59 -6.97
C LEU A 5 12.80 11.58 -7.21
N ARG A 6 11.90 11.87 -8.18
CA ARG A 6 10.84 10.93 -8.59
C ARG A 6 11.42 9.68 -9.22
N TYR A 7 12.37 9.82 -10.15
CA TYR A 7 13.02 8.67 -10.77
C TYR A 7 13.85 7.86 -9.76
N ILE A 8 14.55 8.52 -8.83
CA ILE A 8 15.29 7.84 -7.75
C ILE A 8 14.34 7.01 -6.89
N ASN A 9 13.20 7.57 -6.46
CA ASN A 9 12.25 6.84 -5.62
C ASN A 9 11.55 5.68 -6.37
N ILE A 10 11.29 5.83 -7.68
CA ILE A 10 10.79 4.74 -8.52
C ILE A 10 11.84 3.62 -8.62
N ALA A 11 13.11 3.97 -8.86
CA ALA A 11 14.20 2.99 -8.91
C ALA A 11 14.34 2.23 -7.59
N ILE A 12 14.29 2.93 -6.45
CA ILE A 12 14.27 2.30 -5.12
C ILE A 12 13.09 1.33 -4.99
N GLY A 13 11.89 1.74 -5.40
CA GLY A 13 10.71 0.89 -5.39
C GLY A 13 10.88 -0.37 -6.24
N VAL A 14 11.39 -0.22 -7.47
CA VAL A 14 11.61 -1.35 -8.40
C VAL A 14 12.63 -2.34 -7.83
N VAL A 15 13.76 -1.84 -7.34
CA VAL A 15 14.79 -2.69 -6.71
C VAL A 15 14.22 -3.44 -5.51
N THR A 16 13.44 -2.75 -4.67
CA THR A 16 12.80 -3.33 -3.48
C THR A 16 11.81 -4.44 -3.86
N VAL A 17 11.00 -4.24 -4.90
CA VAL A 17 10.06 -5.27 -5.39
C VAL A 17 10.81 -6.48 -5.93
N LEU A 18 11.84 -6.26 -6.77
CA LEU A 18 12.60 -7.35 -7.39
C LEU A 18 13.35 -8.17 -6.32
N SER A 19 14.02 -7.50 -5.38
CA SER A 19 14.72 -8.17 -4.29
C SER A 19 13.75 -8.92 -3.37
N GLY A 20 12.58 -8.33 -3.09
CA GLY A 20 11.53 -8.95 -2.30
C GLY A 20 10.96 -10.20 -2.98
N ALA A 21 10.67 -10.12 -4.28
CA ALA A 21 10.15 -11.24 -5.05
C ALA A 21 11.11 -12.44 -5.05
N VAL A 22 12.41 -12.18 -5.20
CA VAL A 22 13.45 -13.22 -5.09
C VAL A 22 13.45 -13.84 -3.68
N GLN A 23 13.35 -13.04 -2.62
CA GLN A 23 13.28 -13.55 -1.24
C GLN A 23 11.99 -14.31 -0.94
N THR A 24 10.85 -13.95 -1.55
CA THR A 24 9.58 -14.67 -1.39
C THR A 24 9.57 -16.01 -2.13
N VAL A 25 10.07 -16.05 -3.37
CA VAL A 25 10.04 -17.26 -4.22
C VAL A 25 11.22 -18.20 -3.91
N ALA A 26 12.39 -17.63 -3.64
CA ALA A 26 13.63 -18.36 -3.41
C ALA A 26 14.38 -17.87 -2.15
N PRO A 27 13.76 -17.96 -0.95
CA PRO A 27 14.43 -17.56 0.31
C PRO A 27 15.72 -18.35 0.57
N ALA A 28 15.75 -19.64 0.23
CA ALA A 28 16.92 -20.49 0.40
C ALA A 28 18.10 -20.10 -0.50
N PHE A 29 17.85 -19.46 -1.65
CA PHE A 29 18.90 -18.95 -2.54
C PHE A 29 19.70 -17.83 -1.84
N ILE A 30 19.00 -16.88 -1.21
CA ILE A 30 19.64 -15.80 -0.46
C ILE A 30 20.39 -16.38 0.75
N LEU A 31 19.76 -17.26 1.53
CA LEU A 31 20.41 -17.88 2.70
C LEU A 31 21.72 -18.60 2.34
N ARG A 32 21.74 -19.31 1.19
CA ARG A 32 22.97 -19.94 0.66
C ARG A 32 24.02 -18.91 0.27
N LEU A 33 23.61 -17.79 -0.33
CA LEU A 33 24.53 -16.71 -0.73
C LEU A 33 25.21 -16.07 0.49
N VAL A 34 24.47 -15.90 1.60
CA VAL A 34 25.00 -15.30 2.85
C VAL A 34 25.66 -16.36 3.77
N HIS A 35 25.78 -17.61 3.34
CA HIS A 35 26.25 -18.73 4.19
C HIS A 35 25.51 -18.83 5.53
N ALA A 36 24.23 -18.46 5.53
CA ALA A 36 23.38 -18.55 6.71
C ALA A 36 22.83 -19.97 6.88
N GLU A 37 22.52 -20.35 8.13
CA GLU A 37 21.91 -21.63 8.44
C GLU A 37 20.57 -21.75 7.69
N THR A 38 20.43 -22.76 6.83
CA THR A 38 19.19 -23.01 6.07
C THR A 38 18.16 -23.76 6.93
N SER A 39 17.83 -23.19 8.08
CA SER A 39 16.74 -23.69 8.92
C SER A 39 15.37 -23.30 8.32
N ALA A 40 14.33 -24.07 8.64
CA ALA A 40 12.96 -23.80 8.20
C ALA A 40 12.51 -22.38 8.61
N THR A 41 12.84 -21.99 9.85
CA THR A 41 12.52 -20.67 10.40
C THR A 41 13.21 -19.54 9.63
N ALA A 42 14.52 -19.66 9.35
CA ALA A 42 15.25 -18.63 8.60
C ALA A 42 14.68 -18.46 7.18
N THR A 43 14.40 -19.59 6.51
CA THR A 43 13.80 -19.60 5.16
C THR A 43 12.47 -18.85 5.15
N GLN A 44 11.67 -19.05 6.19
CA GLN A 44 10.35 -18.45 6.29
C GLN A 44 10.38 -16.97 6.71
N SER A 45 11.29 -16.58 7.61
CA SER A 45 11.52 -15.18 7.95
C SER A 45 11.95 -14.38 6.72
N PHE A 46 12.83 -14.93 5.88
CA PHE A 46 13.22 -14.30 4.62
C PHE A 46 12.06 -14.23 3.63
N ALA A 47 11.22 -15.27 3.54
CA ALA A 47 10.04 -15.23 2.67
C ALA A 47 9.04 -14.14 3.07
N ILE A 48 8.81 -13.96 4.38
CA ILE A 48 7.93 -12.91 4.93
C ILE A 48 8.52 -11.52 4.69
N VAL A 49 9.81 -11.31 4.96
CA VAL A 49 10.49 -10.04 4.68
C VAL A 49 10.41 -9.71 3.19
N GLY A 50 10.65 -10.69 2.32
CA GLY A 50 10.50 -10.55 0.87
C GLY A 50 9.09 -10.12 0.48
N PHE A 51 8.07 -10.69 1.11
CA PHE A 51 6.68 -10.36 0.84
C PHE A 51 6.35 -8.90 1.23
N PHE A 52 6.84 -8.45 2.39
CA PHE A 52 6.70 -7.04 2.78
C PHE A 52 7.43 -6.09 1.84
N MET A 53 8.63 -6.46 1.36
CA MET A 53 9.36 -5.68 0.37
C MET A 53 8.57 -5.53 -0.94
N VAL A 54 7.95 -6.61 -1.43
CA VAL A 54 7.09 -6.56 -2.63
C VAL A 54 5.90 -5.62 -2.41
N LEU A 55 5.22 -5.71 -1.27
CA LEU A 55 4.07 -4.87 -0.97
C LEU A 55 4.45 -3.39 -0.82
N PHE A 56 5.42 -3.06 0.04
CA PHE A 56 5.84 -1.67 0.27
C PHE A 56 6.48 -1.04 -0.97
N GLY A 57 7.30 -1.80 -1.71
CA GLY A 57 7.88 -1.35 -2.97
C GLY A 57 6.83 -1.11 -4.04
N GLY A 58 5.84 -2.01 -4.18
CA GLY A 58 4.72 -1.86 -5.11
C GLY A 58 3.86 -0.64 -4.79
N LEU A 59 3.54 -0.43 -3.51
CA LEU A 59 2.81 0.75 -3.01
C LEU A 59 3.57 2.05 -3.30
N LEU A 60 4.89 2.07 -3.11
CA LEU A 60 5.73 3.23 -3.43
C LEU A 60 5.68 3.57 -4.91
N ILE A 61 5.85 2.57 -5.79
CA ILE A 61 5.75 2.75 -7.25
C ILE A 61 4.36 3.26 -7.64
N GLN A 62 3.30 2.62 -7.13
CA GLN A 62 1.91 2.99 -7.43
C GLN A 62 1.59 4.43 -7.02
N SER A 63 2.07 4.86 -5.84
CA SER A 63 1.92 6.23 -5.36
C SER A 63 2.61 7.24 -6.27
N LEU A 64 3.83 6.93 -6.72
CA LEU A 64 4.64 7.83 -7.55
C LEU A 64 4.17 7.87 -9.01
N VAL A 65 3.55 6.81 -9.51
CA VAL A 65 2.95 6.76 -10.85
C VAL A 65 1.57 7.44 -10.86
N GLY A 66 0.77 7.25 -9.80
CA GLY A 66 -0.58 7.84 -9.68
C GLY A 66 -0.62 9.33 -9.36
N ALA A 67 0.50 9.93 -8.92
CA ALA A 67 0.60 11.37 -8.70
C ALA A 67 0.54 12.14 -10.04
N SER A 68 -0.65 12.60 -10.41
CA SER A 68 -0.83 13.49 -11.56
C SER A 68 -0.16 14.84 -11.29
N PRO A 69 0.66 15.38 -12.22
CA PRO A 69 1.15 16.74 -12.14
C PRO A 69 -0.04 17.70 -12.12
N ARG A 70 -0.18 18.53 -11.06
CA ARG A 70 -0.97 19.76 -11.22
C ARG A 70 -0.23 20.59 -12.26
N GLY A 71 -0.81 20.70 -13.46
CA GLY A 71 -0.30 21.57 -14.50
C GLY A 71 -0.08 22.97 -13.95
N PRO A 72 0.91 23.71 -14.48
CA PRO A 72 1.15 25.09 -14.05
C PRO A 72 -0.15 25.87 -14.19
N ALA A 73 -0.51 26.63 -13.15
CA ALA A 73 -1.58 27.60 -13.24
C ALA A 73 -1.33 28.44 -14.50
N ALA A 74 -2.30 28.45 -15.42
CA ALA A 74 -2.17 29.13 -16.70
C ALA A 74 -1.73 30.60 -16.46
N PRO A 75 -0.77 31.13 -17.23
CA PRO A 75 -0.46 32.54 -17.19
C PRO A 75 -1.60 33.31 -17.86
N GLY A 76 -2.57 33.75 -17.05
CA GLY A 76 -3.60 34.69 -17.48
C GLY A 76 -3.00 36.08 -17.59
N GLY A 77 -2.99 36.61 -18.82
CA GLY A 77 -2.43 37.91 -19.17
C GLY A 77 -3.12 39.11 -18.52
N SER A 78 -2.38 40.20 -18.60
CA SER A 78 -2.62 41.56 -18.10
C SER A 78 -3.83 42.27 -18.74
N ALA A 79 -4.36 43.22 -17.96
CA ALA A 79 -5.01 44.48 -18.35
C ALA A 79 -6.52 44.54 -18.64
N ALA A 80 -7.11 45.56 -18.00
CA ALA A 80 -8.31 46.34 -18.35
C ALA A 80 -9.69 45.86 -17.83
N GLY A 81 -10.11 46.46 -16.71
CA GLY A 81 -11.43 47.10 -16.62
C GLY A 81 -12.66 46.23 -16.33
N GLU A 82 -12.65 45.33 -15.35
CA GLU A 82 -13.89 44.71 -14.86
C GLU A 82 -14.30 45.31 -13.49
N PRO A 83 -15.48 45.96 -13.38
CA PRO A 83 -15.95 46.48 -12.10
C PRO A 83 -16.34 45.31 -11.19
N LEU A 84 -15.97 45.44 -9.92
CA LEU A 84 -16.14 44.51 -8.81
C LEU A 84 -17.53 43.83 -8.79
N ARG A 85 -17.70 42.74 -9.55
CA ARG A 85 -18.81 41.81 -9.35
C ARG A 85 -18.53 41.03 -8.08
N PRO A 86 -19.40 41.05 -7.05
CA PRO A 86 -19.28 40.10 -5.96
C PRO A 86 -19.47 38.70 -6.55
N SER A 87 -18.36 38.01 -6.75
CA SER A 87 -18.35 36.64 -7.27
C SER A 87 -19.04 35.75 -6.24
N PRO A 88 -20.17 35.08 -6.57
CA PRO A 88 -20.72 34.04 -5.72
C PRO A 88 -19.87 32.78 -5.87
N ARG A 89 -18.63 32.85 -5.40
CA ARG A 89 -17.71 31.71 -5.23
C ARG A 89 -17.12 31.71 -3.81
N ALA A 90 -17.92 32.11 -2.83
CA ALA A 90 -17.76 31.69 -1.45
C ALA A 90 -18.38 30.30 -1.29
N ALA A 91 -17.68 29.28 -1.80
CA ALA A 91 -17.74 27.87 -1.39
C ALA A 91 -16.95 27.03 -2.41
N ALA A 92 -15.64 27.27 -2.52
CA ALA A 92 -14.78 26.20 -3.00
C ALA A 92 -14.97 25.04 -2.01
N PRO A 93 -15.42 23.85 -2.41
CA PRO A 93 -15.51 22.74 -1.49
C PRO A 93 -14.09 22.49 -0.99
N LEU A 94 -13.92 22.58 0.33
CA LEU A 94 -12.68 22.19 1.01
C LEU A 94 -12.21 20.89 0.38
N SER A 95 -10.98 20.89 -0.11
CA SER A 95 -10.30 19.82 -0.81
C SER A 95 -10.54 18.44 -0.17
N GLY A 96 -11.65 17.79 -0.53
CA GLY A 96 -12.02 16.42 -0.14
C GLY A 96 -11.33 15.37 -1.02
N GLY A 97 -10.11 15.67 -1.48
CA GLY A 97 -9.38 14.88 -2.47
C GLY A 97 -8.81 13.55 -1.96
N SER A 98 -9.01 13.23 -0.68
CA SER A 98 -8.65 11.92 -0.11
C SER A 98 -9.83 10.94 -0.06
N SER A 99 -11.07 11.39 -0.23
CA SER A 99 -12.27 10.57 0.03
C SER A 99 -12.57 9.50 -1.03
N THR A 100 -12.07 9.66 -2.27
CA THR A 100 -12.30 8.71 -3.37
C THR A 100 -11.26 7.58 -3.37
N ALA A 101 -10.01 7.87 -3.04
CA ALA A 101 -8.93 6.88 -2.93
C ALA A 101 -8.96 6.10 -1.61
N PHE A 102 -9.59 6.67 -0.57
CA PHE A 102 -9.66 6.05 0.77
C PHE A 102 -10.39 4.71 0.77
N LEU A 103 -11.63 4.64 0.24
CA LEU A 103 -12.43 3.41 0.23
C LEU A 103 -11.75 2.24 -0.49
N PRO A 104 -11.20 2.41 -1.71
CA PRO A 104 -10.43 1.36 -2.38
C PRO A 104 -9.20 0.92 -1.59
N SER A 105 -8.49 1.85 -0.94
CA SER A 105 -7.28 1.55 -0.15
C SER A 105 -7.61 0.77 1.12
N VAL A 106 -8.68 1.14 1.84
CA VAL A 106 -9.15 0.44 3.04
C VAL A 106 -9.60 -0.98 2.67
N PHE A 107 -10.32 -1.14 1.56
CA PHE A 107 -10.68 -2.46 1.04
C PHE A 107 -9.45 -3.33 0.74
N TRP A 108 -8.49 -2.79 -0.02
CA TRP A 108 -7.28 -3.53 -0.38
C TRP A 108 -6.42 -3.89 0.84
N CYS A 109 -6.31 -2.99 1.81
CA CYS A 109 -5.63 -3.26 3.08
C CYS A 109 -6.27 -4.43 3.85
N GLY A 110 -7.61 -4.43 3.95
CA GLY A 110 -8.35 -5.53 4.56
C GLY A 110 -8.11 -6.86 3.85
N LEU A 111 -8.16 -6.86 2.52
CA LEU A 111 -7.93 -8.07 1.72
C LEU A 111 -6.50 -8.61 1.87
N GLN A 112 -5.49 -7.73 1.93
CA GLN A 112 -4.10 -8.12 2.17
C GLN A 112 -3.91 -8.82 3.52
N LYS A 113 -4.53 -8.31 4.59
CA LYS A 113 -4.46 -8.92 5.92
C LYS A 113 -5.17 -10.26 6.00
N VAL A 114 -6.28 -10.44 5.26
CA VAL A 114 -6.91 -11.76 5.12
C VAL A 114 -5.94 -12.75 4.44
N GLY A 115 -5.33 -12.35 3.32
CA GLY A 115 -4.38 -13.20 2.59
C GLY A 115 -3.16 -13.57 3.44
N ALA A 116 -2.60 -12.62 4.17
CA ALA A 116 -1.49 -12.84 5.09
C ALA A 116 -1.87 -13.82 6.22
N SER A 117 -3.01 -13.60 6.88
CA SER A 117 -3.50 -14.49 7.95
C SER A 117 -3.71 -15.93 7.45
N VAL A 118 -4.35 -16.11 6.28
CA VAL A 118 -4.57 -17.43 5.68
C VAL A 118 -3.25 -18.12 5.34
N ALA A 119 -2.32 -17.41 4.70
CA ALA A 119 -1.00 -17.96 4.36
C ALA A 119 -0.24 -18.42 5.61
N VAL A 120 -0.37 -17.69 6.73
CA VAL A 120 0.26 -18.10 7.99
C VAL A 120 -0.42 -19.35 8.57
N PHE A 121 -1.75 -19.44 8.57
CA PHE A 121 -2.45 -20.66 9.02
C PHE A 121 -2.14 -21.88 8.16
N VAL A 122 -2.04 -21.72 6.84
CA VAL A 122 -1.58 -22.78 5.92
C VAL A 122 -0.15 -23.21 6.26
N GLY A 123 0.75 -22.26 6.54
CA GLY A 123 2.11 -22.58 6.96
C GLY A 123 2.17 -23.28 8.33
N ILE A 124 1.25 -23.02 9.25
CA ILE A 124 1.13 -23.76 10.52
C ILE A 124 0.66 -25.20 10.24
N TYR A 125 -0.34 -25.38 9.38
CA TYR A 125 -0.86 -26.70 9.01
C TYR A 125 0.22 -27.58 8.36
N HIS A 126 1.09 -26.99 7.54
CA HIS A 126 2.23 -27.68 6.94
C HIS A 126 3.45 -27.80 7.88
N GLY A 127 3.32 -27.41 9.16
CA GLY A 127 4.40 -27.51 10.15
C GLY A 127 5.58 -26.57 9.91
N VAL A 128 5.41 -25.56 9.04
CA VAL A 128 6.45 -24.57 8.72
C VAL A 128 6.58 -23.53 9.83
N PHE A 129 5.45 -23.12 10.44
CA PHE A 129 5.40 -22.15 11.54
C PHE A 129 5.13 -22.81 12.91
N GLY A 130 5.70 -22.23 13.98
CA GLY A 130 5.40 -22.60 15.37
C GLY A 130 4.16 -21.92 15.95
N GLY A 131 3.70 -22.35 17.12
CA GLY A 131 2.43 -21.91 17.73
C GLY A 131 2.29 -20.40 17.97
N LEU A 132 3.39 -19.65 18.17
CA LEU A 132 3.36 -18.17 18.27
C LEU A 132 2.87 -17.49 16.98
N ALA A 133 3.09 -18.11 15.81
CA ALA A 133 2.58 -17.60 14.54
C ALA A 133 1.06 -17.62 14.48
N ALA A 134 0.41 -18.55 15.19
CA ALA A 134 -1.05 -18.62 15.27
C ALA A 134 -1.62 -17.36 15.94
N ALA A 135 -0.95 -16.87 17.00
CA ALA A 135 -1.38 -15.67 17.70
C ALA A 135 -1.29 -14.41 16.80
N VAL A 136 -0.18 -14.26 16.09
CA VAL A 136 0.02 -13.14 15.15
C VAL A 136 -0.95 -13.23 13.97
N ALA A 137 -1.14 -14.43 13.40
CA ALA A 137 -2.10 -14.66 12.31
C ALA A 137 -3.55 -14.37 12.74
N SER A 138 -3.90 -14.75 13.97
CA SER A 138 -5.23 -14.49 14.53
C SER A 138 -5.45 -13.00 14.73
N PHE A 139 -4.46 -12.29 15.27
CA PHE A 139 -4.51 -10.84 15.40
C PHE A 139 -4.65 -10.15 14.04
N ASP A 140 -3.87 -10.58 13.05
CA ASP A 140 -3.93 -10.00 11.71
C ASP A 140 -5.29 -10.26 11.04
N GLY A 141 -5.82 -11.48 11.16
CA GLY A 141 -7.16 -11.85 10.68
C GLY A 141 -8.29 -11.08 11.34
N LEU A 142 -8.24 -10.90 12.67
CA LEU A 142 -9.21 -10.07 13.40
C LEU A 142 -9.16 -8.61 12.94
N SER A 143 -7.95 -8.07 12.74
CA SER A 143 -7.78 -6.71 12.21
C SER A 143 -8.32 -6.58 10.77
N ALA A 144 -8.17 -7.62 9.94
CA ALA A 144 -8.70 -7.67 8.59
C ALA A 144 -10.25 -7.62 8.58
N ILE A 145 -10.89 -8.40 9.45
CA ILE A 145 -12.34 -8.42 9.61
C ILE A 145 -12.86 -7.03 10.02
N LEU A 146 -12.20 -6.39 11.00
CA LEU A 146 -12.57 -5.04 11.44
C LEU A 146 -12.44 -4.01 10.32
N ILE A 147 -11.35 -4.05 9.55
CA ILE A 147 -11.10 -3.13 8.43
C ILE A 147 -12.15 -3.32 7.32
N LEU A 148 -12.48 -4.56 6.95
CA LEU A 148 -13.50 -4.85 5.94
C LEU A 148 -14.91 -4.50 6.43
N GLY A 149 -15.19 -4.73 7.72
CA GLY A 149 -16.44 -4.32 8.35
C GLY A 149 -16.61 -2.80 8.36
N TYR A 150 -15.55 -2.05 8.70
CA TYR A 150 -15.53 -0.60 8.61
C TYR A 150 -15.75 -0.10 7.18
N TRP A 151 -15.03 -0.67 6.21
CA TRP A 151 -15.22 -0.33 4.79
C TRP A 151 -16.66 -0.51 4.34
N TRP A 152 -17.28 -1.63 4.70
CA TRP A 152 -18.65 -1.96 4.34
C TRP A 152 -19.66 -1.02 5.02
N ALA A 153 -19.45 -0.69 6.30
CA ALA A 153 -20.29 0.25 7.03
C ALA A 153 -20.26 1.65 6.40
N VAL A 154 -19.07 2.14 6.05
CA VAL A 154 -18.91 3.43 5.37
C VAL A 154 -19.50 3.40 3.96
N ARG A 155 -19.34 2.30 3.23
CA ARG A 155 -19.93 2.14 1.90
C ARG A 155 -21.46 2.19 1.96
N ARG A 156 -22.08 1.51 2.93
CA ARG A 156 -23.53 1.54 3.15
C ARG A 156 -24.06 2.93 3.48
N ALA A 157 -23.37 3.65 4.39
CA ALA A 157 -23.78 4.99 4.79
C ALA A 157 -23.75 6.00 3.62
N ARG A 158 -22.91 5.77 2.60
CA ARG A 158 -22.84 6.62 1.39
C ARG A 158 -23.88 6.24 0.32
N THR A 159 -24.58 5.12 0.47
CA THR A 159 -25.58 4.64 -0.50
C THR A 159 -27.03 4.86 -0.07
N ILE A 160 -27.27 5.40 1.14
CA ILE A 160 -28.61 5.85 1.56
C ILE A 160 -28.80 7.27 0.99
N PRO A 161 -29.84 7.51 0.16
CA PRO A 161 -30.05 8.77 -0.55
C PRO A 161 -30.40 9.94 0.37
#